data_AF-A0A2E6NCA8-F1
#
_entry.id   AF-A0A2E6NCA8-F1
#
_cell.length_a   1.000
_cell.length_b   1.000
_cell.length_c   1.000
_cell.angle_alpha   90.00
_cell.angle_beta   90.00
_cell.angle_gamma   90.00
#
_symmetry.space_group_name_H-M   'P 1'
#
loop_
_entity.id
_entity.type
_entity.pdbx_description
1 polymer ?
#
loop_
_entity_poly.entity_id
_entity_poly.type
_entity_poly.pdbx_seq_one_letter_code
_entity_poly.pdbx_strand_id
1 'polypeptide(L)'
;MPKLTIDGKQVGSSDIACLVLQKDSFQTRDQIYERHFNARHKVSTMRDHQLKKLWAIQRGNELELPTFKLFWNNLLMEIESTYGDLPDLDDLSWIQPDFAYVPEYYNKNHKALGMGSSIDFIIKSSKEYEVQVRGQPIKIFPGKNIIEIKTDFYKGGKLKPEWSLQVQHQMICAGVKHGIVVCFASDGDLHLYPMEINEKICKVIMKKCKEFWEMIEDGKRYPPISETQDTSLRTKTLDETILKKTNQDMVQMSEDYLVASVEERKWKKTKDGIKQDIVELLDNLEIDVLTIPDQYQIKSVTTEVPKKKMVETGHMTERHSFTIKEIKDE
;
A
#
# COMPACT_ATOMS: atom_id res chain seq x y z
N MET A 1 -16.00 7.51 5.49
CA MET A 1 -17.22 7.87 4.73
C MET A 1 -18.24 6.70 4.72
N PRO A 2 -19.57 6.91 4.58
CA PRO A 2 -20.50 5.81 4.34
C PRO A 2 -20.24 5.15 2.98
N LYS A 3 -20.21 3.81 2.89
CA LYS A 3 -20.13 3.12 1.59
C LYS A 3 -21.38 3.44 0.76
N LEU A 4 -21.20 3.95 -0.46
CA LEU A 4 -22.30 4.42 -1.31
C LEU A 4 -22.86 3.32 -2.22
N THR A 5 -22.21 2.16 -2.29
CA THR A 5 -22.61 1.00 -3.10
C THR A 5 -23.41 -0.05 -2.31
N ILE A 6 -24.03 0.33 -1.18
CA ILE A 6 -24.80 -0.57 -0.31
C ILE A 6 -26.28 -0.62 -0.77
N ASP A 7 -26.53 -0.92 -2.04
CA ASP A 7 -27.89 -1.00 -2.58
C ASP A 7 -28.32 -2.44 -2.95
N GLY A 8 -27.41 -3.41 -2.81
CA GLY A 8 -27.63 -4.80 -3.21
C GLY A 8 -27.67 -5.01 -4.74
N LYS A 9 -27.40 -3.97 -5.53
CA LYS A 9 -27.41 -3.98 -7.00
C LYS A 9 -26.03 -3.78 -7.60
N GLN A 10 -25.07 -3.30 -6.80
CA GLN A 10 -23.69 -3.08 -7.23
C GLN A 10 -22.69 -3.76 -6.28
N VAL A 11 -21.65 -4.37 -6.84
CA VAL A 11 -20.47 -4.85 -6.14
C VAL A 11 -19.54 -3.65 -5.94
N GLY A 12 -19.21 -3.36 -4.68
CA GLY A 12 -18.28 -2.30 -4.32
C GLY A 12 -16.82 -2.67 -4.56
N SER A 13 -15.97 -1.66 -4.74
CA SER A 13 -14.51 -1.85 -4.90
C SER A 13 -13.84 -2.57 -3.72
N SER A 14 -14.39 -2.48 -2.50
CA SER A 14 -13.88 -3.24 -1.36
C SER A 14 -14.25 -4.73 -1.40
N ASP A 15 -15.29 -5.10 -2.14
CA ASP A 15 -15.79 -6.47 -2.21
C ASP A 15 -15.16 -7.24 -3.37
N ILE A 16 -14.79 -6.53 -4.45
CA ILE A 16 -14.20 -7.15 -5.65
C ILE A 16 -12.91 -7.92 -5.35
N ALA A 17 -12.08 -7.41 -4.43
CA ALA A 17 -10.85 -8.05 -4.04
C ALA A 17 -11.12 -9.46 -3.49
N CYS A 18 -12.14 -9.59 -2.65
CA CYS A 18 -12.56 -10.85 -2.08
C CYS A 18 -13.22 -11.78 -3.12
N LEU A 19 -13.95 -11.25 -4.10
CA LEU A 19 -14.48 -12.08 -5.20
C LEU A 19 -13.36 -12.70 -6.05
N VAL A 20 -12.29 -11.95 -6.29
CA VAL A 20 -11.13 -12.41 -7.06
C VAL A 20 -10.26 -13.37 -6.23
N LEU A 21 -9.96 -13.01 -4.99
CA LEU A 21 -9.06 -13.77 -4.09
C LEU A 21 -9.78 -14.87 -3.28
N GLN A 22 -11.10 -14.97 -3.38
CA GLN A 22 -12.01 -15.83 -2.61
C GLN A 22 -12.17 -15.47 -1.13
N LYS A 23 -11.16 -14.83 -0.53
CA LYS A 23 -11.19 -14.26 0.82
C LYS A 23 -10.28 -13.04 0.92
N ASP A 24 -10.59 -12.12 1.82
CA ASP A 24 -9.69 -11.06 2.28
C ASP A 24 -9.57 -11.10 3.82
N SER A 25 -8.92 -10.09 4.41
CA SER A 25 -8.74 -10.00 5.87
C SER A 25 -10.05 -9.77 6.65
N PHE A 26 -11.14 -9.41 5.96
CA PHE A 26 -12.39 -9.01 6.55
C PHE A 26 -13.55 -9.98 6.23
N GLN A 27 -13.59 -10.57 5.04
CA GLN A 27 -14.73 -11.32 4.56
C GLN A 27 -14.35 -12.40 3.53
N THR A 28 -15.27 -13.35 3.31
CA THR A 28 -15.18 -14.35 2.24
C THR A 28 -16.15 -14.03 1.10
N ARG A 29 -15.90 -14.60 -0.09
CA ARG A 29 -16.81 -14.43 -1.24
C ARG A 29 -18.23 -14.92 -0.94
N ASP A 30 -18.37 -15.94 -0.09
CA ASP A 30 -19.65 -16.50 0.32
C ASP A 30 -20.43 -15.52 1.22
N GLN A 31 -19.73 -14.83 2.12
CA GLN A 31 -20.35 -13.77 2.95
C GLN A 31 -20.83 -12.60 2.08
N ILE A 32 -20.07 -12.23 1.05
CA ILE A 32 -20.50 -11.22 0.07
C ILE A 32 -21.72 -11.74 -0.70
N TYR A 33 -21.71 -12.98 -1.19
CA TYR A 33 -22.86 -13.58 -1.86
C TYR A 33 -24.11 -13.50 -0.98
N GLU A 34 -24.06 -13.99 0.26
CA GLU A 34 -25.22 -14.00 1.16
C GLU A 34 -25.77 -12.59 1.37
N ARG A 35 -24.88 -11.62 1.56
CA ARG A 35 -25.25 -10.23 1.78
C ARG A 35 -26.00 -9.63 0.58
N HIS A 36 -25.52 -9.86 -0.63
CA HIS A 36 -26.18 -9.35 -1.85
C HIS A 36 -27.44 -10.13 -2.21
N PHE A 37 -27.42 -11.46 -2.03
CA PHE A 37 -28.58 -12.32 -2.26
C PHE A 37 -29.74 -11.91 -1.34
N ASN A 38 -29.49 -11.77 -0.03
CA ASN A 38 -30.51 -11.38 0.94
C ASN A 38 -31.01 -9.94 0.72
N ALA A 39 -30.12 -9.00 0.37
CA ALA A 39 -30.51 -7.63 0.06
C ALA A 39 -31.47 -7.56 -1.14
N ARG A 40 -31.21 -8.35 -2.19
CA ARG A 40 -32.07 -8.41 -3.39
C ARG A 40 -33.45 -9.02 -3.09
N HIS A 41 -33.50 -9.96 -2.16
CA HIS A 41 -34.75 -10.60 -1.71
C HIS A 41 -35.42 -9.87 -0.52
N LYS A 42 -34.90 -8.69 -0.12
CA LYS A 42 -35.41 -7.85 0.99
C LYS A 42 -35.49 -8.56 2.35
N VAL A 43 -34.62 -9.56 2.58
CA VAL A 43 -34.64 -10.40 3.79
C VAL A 43 -33.84 -9.77 4.95
N SER A 44 -32.84 -8.93 4.66
CA SER A 44 -32.09 -8.15 5.65
C SER A 44 -31.44 -6.93 5.00
N THR A 45 -31.07 -5.92 5.80
CA THR A 45 -30.28 -4.79 5.29
C THR A 45 -28.79 -5.12 5.39
N MET A 46 -28.00 -4.73 4.39
CA MET A 46 -26.54 -4.97 4.39
C MET A 46 -25.79 -4.30 5.58
N ARG A 47 -26.48 -3.49 6.40
CA ARG A 47 -25.93 -2.77 7.55
C ARG A 47 -25.72 -3.65 8.79
N ASP A 48 -26.46 -4.75 8.93
CA ASP A 48 -26.45 -5.57 10.15
C ASP A 48 -25.10 -6.29 10.39
N HIS A 49 -24.28 -6.45 9.34
CA HIS A 49 -22.97 -7.11 9.43
C HIS A 49 -21.82 -6.18 9.89
N GLN A 50 -22.05 -4.87 9.98
CA GLN A 50 -21.00 -3.89 10.34
C GLN A 50 -20.76 -3.78 11.86
N LEU A 51 -21.65 -4.34 12.68
CA LEU A 51 -21.64 -4.18 14.14
C LEU A 51 -20.40 -4.81 14.82
N LYS A 52 -19.81 -5.87 14.27
CA LYS A 52 -18.62 -6.52 14.86
C LYS A 52 -17.30 -5.77 14.63
N LYS A 53 -17.30 -4.70 13.82
CA LYS A 53 -16.07 -4.01 13.36
C LYS A 53 -16.16 -2.49 13.46
N LEU A 54 -17.10 -1.98 14.26
CA LEU A 54 -17.39 -0.55 14.39
C LEU A 54 -16.13 0.27 14.69
N TRP A 55 -15.28 -0.19 15.60
CA TRP A 55 -14.06 0.55 15.96
C TRP A 55 -13.09 0.75 14.79
N ALA A 56 -12.80 -0.32 14.03
CA ALA A 56 -11.88 -0.23 12.90
C ALA A 56 -12.45 0.65 11.76
N ILE A 57 -13.75 0.54 11.51
CA ILE A 57 -14.46 1.35 10.51
C ILE A 57 -14.50 2.81 10.95
N GLN A 58 -14.85 3.08 12.21
CA GLN A 58 -14.91 4.44 12.76
C GLN A 58 -13.53 5.09 12.73
N ARG A 59 -12.49 4.41 13.23
CA ARG A 59 -11.12 4.91 13.16
C ARG A 59 -10.69 5.22 11.73
N GLY A 60 -10.97 4.31 10.78
CA GLY A 60 -10.66 4.54 9.37
C GLY A 60 -11.34 5.80 8.83
N ASN A 61 -12.63 5.96 9.10
CA ASN A 61 -13.41 7.12 8.68
C ASN A 61 -12.88 8.44 9.25
N GLU A 62 -12.51 8.46 10.54
CA GLU A 62 -11.99 9.66 11.21
C GLU A 62 -10.58 10.04 10.71
N LEU A 63 -9.76 9.05 10.35
CA LEU A 63 -8.38 9.26 9.90
C LEU A 63 -8.25 9.45 8.38
N GLU A 64 -9.30 9.19 7.60
CA GLU A 64 -9.31 9.26 6.13
C GLU A 64 -8.90 10.65 5.62
N LEU A 65 -9.63 11.71 6.03
CA LEU A 65 -9.37 13.08 5.60
C LEU A 65 -8.04 13.65 6.15
N PRO A 66 -7.68 13.46 7.44
CA PRO A 66 -6.36 13.87 7.93
C PRO A 66 -5.20 13.22 7.16
N THR A 67 -5.30 11.92 6.86
CA THR A 67 -4.27 11.20 6.08
C THR A 67 -4.15 11.79 4.67
N PHE A 68 -5.29 12.03 4.02
CA PHE A 68 -5.30 12.67 2.71
C PHE A 68 -4.68 14.07 2.74
N LYS A 69 -5.05 14.92 3.71
CA LYS A 69 -4.49 16.27 3.84
C LYS A 69 -2.99 16.26 4.08
N LEU A 70 -2.48 15.30 4.86
CA LEU A 70 -1.05 15.13 5.05
C LEU A 70 -0.36 14.81 3.72
N PHE A 71 -0.90 13.87 2.94
CA PHE A 71 -0.37 13.57 1.61
C PHE A 71 -0.44 14.80 0.68
N TRP A 72 -1.59 15.46 0.61
CA TRP A 72 -1.82 16.64 -0.23
C TRP A 72 -0.83 17.77 0.08
N ASN A 73 -0.60 18.07 1.35
CA ASN A 73 0.35 19.12 1.74
C ASN A 73 1.78 18.76 1.35
N ASN A 74 2.22 17.51 1.57
CA ASN A 74 3.55 17.08 1.12
C ASN A 74 3.67 17.13 -0.42
N LEU A 75 2.61 16.76 -1.15
CA LEU A 75 2.57 16.87 -2.61
C LEU A 75 2.74 18.33 -3.06
N LEU A 76 2.01 19.27 -2.46
CA LEU A 76 2.13 20.69 -2.80
C LEU A 76 3.52 21.25 -2.49
N MET A 77 4.10 20.89 -1.35
CA MET A 77 5.46 21.32 -0.97
C MET A 77 6.51 20.83 -1.97
N GLU A 78 6.41 19.56 -2.41
CA GLU A 78 7.34 19.02 -3.40
C GLU A 78 7.14 19.64 -4.78
N ILE A 79 5.89 19.96 -5.16
CA ILE A 79 5.61 20.68 -6.41
C ILE A 79 6.21 22.09 -6.37
N GLU A 80 5.99 22.84 -5.30
CA GLU A 80 6.57 24.18 -5.14
C GLU A 80 8.10 24.14 -5.18
N SER A 81 8.71 23.18 -4.47
CA SER A 81 10.16 22.96 -4.46
C SER A 81 10.72 22.61 -5.85
N THR A 82 10.02 21.76 -6.60
CA THR A 82 10.47 21.25 -7.91
C THR A 82 10.24 22.25 -9.04
N TYR A 83 9.10 22.96 -9.03
CA TYR A 83 8.63 23.80 -10.12
C TYR A 83 8.73 25.31 -9.84
N GLY A 84 9.10 25.69 -8.61
CA GLY A 84 9.37 27.09 -8.22
C GLY A 84 8.16 27.88 -7.75
N ASP A 85 6.94 27.38 -7.97
CA ASP A 85 5.69 28.05 -7.59
C ASP A 85 4.62 27.01 -7.20
N LEU A 86 3.70 27.42 -6.31
CA LEU A 86 2.50 26.63 -6.01
C LEU A 86 1.53 26.65 -7.20
N PRO A 87 0.89 25.52 -7.53
CA PRO A 87 -0.08 25.48 -8.61
C PRO A 87 -1.38 26.17 -8.22
N ASP A 88 -1.98 26.88 -9.18
CA ASP A 88 -3.32 27.43 -9.04
C ASP A 88 -4.37 26.31 -8.86
N LEU A 89 -5.50 26.64 -8.23
CA LEU A 89 -6.59 25.67 -8.01
C LEU A 89 -7.20 25.12 -9.31
N ASP A 90 -7.13 25.89 -10.39
CA ASP A 90 -7.57 25.45 -11.73
C ASP A 90 -6.58 24.43 -12.33
N ASP A 91 -5.31 24.49 -11.93
CA ASP A 91 -4.24 23.60 -12.39
C ASP A 91 -4.14 22.32 -11.56
N LEU A 92 -4.39 22.41 -10.26
CA LEU A 92 -4.34 21.27 -9.35
C LEU A 92 -5.35 21.45 -8.21
N SER A 93 -6.36 20.58 -8.20
CA SER A 93 -7.39 20.55 -7.16
C SER A 93 -7.76 19.12 -6.80
N TRP A 94 -8.55 18.95 -5.74
CA TRP A 94 -9.09 17.65 -5.37
C TRP A 94 -10.56 17.76 -4.98
N ILE A 95 -11.26 16.62 -5.07
CA ILE A 95 -12.62 16.47 -4.61
C ILE A 95 -12.74 15.19 -3.78
N GLN A 96 -13.65 15.21 -2.81
CA GLN A 96 -14.15 14.01 -2.13
C GLN A 96 -15.53 13.69 -2.73
N PRO A 97 -15.66 12.69 -3.62
CA PRO A 97 -16.94 12.37 -4.25
C PRO A 97 -17.99 11.96 -3.20
N ASP A 98 -19.19 12.50 -3.33
CA ASP A 98 -20.37 12.15 -2.52
C ASP A 98 -21.32 11.18 -3.24
N PHE A 99 -20.91 10.68 -4.41
CA PHE A 99 -21.64 9.71 -5.22
C PHE A 99 -20.77 8.50 -5.59
N ALA A 100 -21.42 7.37 -5.90
CA ALA A 100 -20.74 6.19 -6.42
C ALA A 100 -20.49 6.32 -7.92
N TYR A 101 -19.26 6.01 -8.35
CA TYR A 101 -18.92 5.86 -9.77
C TYR A 101 -19.42 4.52 -10.29
N VAL A 102 -20.11 4.56 -11.43
CA VAL A 102 -20.60 3.38 -12.14
C VAL A 102 -20.08 3.49 -13.57
N PRO A 103 -19.54 2.41 -14.17
CA PRO A 103 -19.00 2.47 -15.53
C PRO A 103 -20.04 2.96 -16.56
N GLU A 104 -19.87 4.17 -17.11
CA GLU A 104 -20.78 4.76 -18.12
C GLU A 104 -20.79 3.97 -19.43
N TYR A 105 -19.63 3.46 -19.85
CA TYR A 105 -19.41 2.87 -21.18
C TYR A 105 -20.20 1.57 -21.43
N TYR A 106 -20.69 0.92 -20.38
CA TYR A 106 -21.39 -0.37 -20.49
C TYR A 106 -22.92 -0.27 -20.36
N ASN A 107 -23.48 0.93 -20.14
CA ASN A 107 -24.92 1.13 -19.93
C ASN A 107 -25.74 1.17 -21.25
N LYS A 108 -25.11 1.42 -22.41
CA LYS A 108 -25.89 1.63 -23.66
C LYS A 108 -26.37 0.35 -24.35
N ASN A 109 -25.72 -0.80 -24.15
CA ASN A 109 -26.10 -2.05 -24.85
C ASN A 109 -25.96 -3.35 -24.03
N HIS A 110 -25.44 -3.32 -22.80
CA HIS A 110 -25.22 -4.52 -22.00
C HIS A 110 -25.78 -4.31 -20.60
N LYS A 111 -26.45 -5.33 -20.04
CA LYS A 111 -26.87 -5.34 -18.63
C LYS A 111 -25.72 -4.81 -17.79
N ALA A 112 -25.96 -3.78 -16.98
CA ALA A 112 -24.94 -3.22 -16.10
C ALA A 112 -24.23 -4.38 -15.40
N LEU A 113 -22.89 -4.43 -15.45
CA LEU A 113 -22.08 -5.48 -14.80
C LEU A 113 -22.28 -5.52 -13.28
N GLY A 114 -23.19 -4.71 -12.73
CA GLY A 114 -23.44 -4.54 -11.30
C GLY A 114 -22.16 -4.15 -10.58
N MET A 115 -21.39 -3.23 -11.17
CA MET A 115 -20.16 -2.68 -10.59
C MET A 115 -20.43 -1.25 -10.12
N GLY A 116 -19.91 -0.90 -8.95
CA GLY A 116 -19.99 0.45 -8.41
C GLY A 116 -18.81 0.75 -7.50
N SER A 117 -18.43 2.02 -7.41
CA SER A 117 -17.25 2.40 -6.64
C SER A 117 -17.46 3.68 -5.85
N SER A 118 -17.32 3.60 -4.54
CA SER A 118 -16.99 4.75 -3.69
C SER A 118 -15.48 4.98 -3.78
N ILE A 119 -15.09 6.20 -4.14
CA ILE A 119 -13.70 6.64 -4.25
C ILE A 119 -13.48 7.66 -3.14
N ASP A 120 -12.40 7.51 -2.36
CA ASP A 120 -12.14 8.40 -1.22
C ASP A 120 -11.87 9.83 -1.71
N PHE A 121 -10.88 10.01 -2.59
CA PHE A 121 -10.58 11.31 -3.19
C PHE A 121 -10.18 11.20 -4.66
N ILE A 122 -10.36 12.29 -5.40
CA ILE A 122 -9.87 12.44 -6.77
C ILE A 122 -9.06 13.72 -6.85
N ILE A 123 -7.81 13.61 -7.30
CA ILE A 123 -7.01 14.76 -7.70
C ILE A 123 -7.27 15.04 -9.18
N LYS A 124 -7.57 16.31 -9.49
CA LYS A 124 -7.71 16.82 -10.84
C LYS A 124 -6.50 17.67 -11.17
N SER A 125 -5.91 17.44 -12.34
CA SER A 125 -4.83 18.29 -12.82
C SER A 125 -4.97 18.67 -14.29
N SER A 126 -4.56 19.90 -14.64
CA SER A 126 -4.47 20.38 -16.02
C SER A 126 -3.22 19.86 -16.74
N LYS A 127 -2.16 19.55 -16.00
CA LYS A 127 -0.85 19.13 -16.51
C LYS A 127 -0.28 17.95 -15.73
N GLU A 128 0.92 17.54 -16.11
CA GLU A 128 1.64 16.47 -15.44
C GLU A 128 2.57 17.05 -14.36
N TYR A 129 2.60 16.41 -13.18
CA TYR A 129 3.58 16.68 -12.13
C TYR A 129 4.34 15.40 -11.80
N GLU A 130 5.66 15.49 -11.74
CA GLU A 130 6.55 14.40 -11.34
C GLU A 130 7.45 14.90 -10.20
N VAL A 131 7.26 14.34 -9.00
CA VAL A 131 7.88 14.82 -7.76
C VAL A 131 8.26 13.67 -6.82
N GLN A 132 9.02 13.97 -5.77
CA GLN A 132 9.49 12.99 -4.78
C GLN A 132 8.81 13.19 -3.43
N VAL A 133 7.58 12.72 -3.27
CA VAL A 133 6.85 12.86 -1.99
C VAL A 133 7.47 11.92 -0.96
N ARG A 134 8.18 12.49 0.02
CA ARG A 134 8.90 11.74 1.05
C ARG A 134 9.91 10.73 0.47
N GLY A 135 10.59 11.12 -0.62
CA GLY A 135 11.55 10.28 -1.32
C GLY A 135 10.94 9.13 -2.13
N GLN A 136 9.61 9.10 -2.29
CA GLN A 136 8.91 8.16 -3.17
C GLN A 136 8.47 8.90 -4.44
N PRO A 137 8.76 8.35 -5.65
CA PRO A 137 8.39 8.99 -6.89
C PRO A 137 6.87 8.99 -7.05
N ILE A 138 6.30 10.17 -7.26
CA ILE A 138 4.87 10.37 -7.50
C ILE A 138 4.69 11.10 -8.82
N LYS A 139 3.76 10.58 -9.61
CA LYS A 139 3.34 11.15 -10.86
C LYS A 139 1.84 11.44 -10.83
N ILE A 140 1.48 12.71 -10.96
CA ILE A 140 0.09 13.17 -11.13
C ILE A 140 -0.10 13.44 -12.61
N PHE A 141 -1.01 12.72 -13.24
CA PHE A 141 -1.27 12.87 -14.68
C PHE A 141 -2.35 13.92 -14.94
N PRO A 142 -2.37 14.53 -16.14
CA PRO A 142 -3.48 15.36 -16.57
C PRO A 142 -4.83 14.61 -16.48
N GLY A 143 -5.88 15.32 -16.07
CA GLY A 143 -7.21 14.76 -15.84
C GLY A 143 -7.41 14.29 -14.40
N LYS A 144 -8.08 13.15 -14.22
CA LYS A 144 -8.47 12.61 -12.90
C LYS A 144 -7.51 11.51 -12.45
N ASN A 145 -7.05 11.60 -11.20
CA ASN A 145 -6.23 10.61 -10.53
C ASN A 145 -6.94 10.16 -9.25
N ILE A 146 -7.12 8.84 -9.09
CA ILE A 146 -7.78 8.27 -7.91
C ILE A 146 -6.82 8.29 -6.72
N ILE A 147 -7.31 8.65 -5.55
CA ILE A 147 -6.58 8.49 -4.29
C ILE A 147 -7.40 7.59 -3.38
N GLU A 148 -6.81 6.45 -3.01
CA GLU A 148 -7.36 5.49 -2.06
C GLU A 148 -6.59 5.59 -0.74
N ILE A 149 -7.30 5.83 0.36
CA ILE A 149 -6.69 6.03 1.67
C ILE A 149 -6.73 4.75 2.49
N LYS A 150 -5.59 4.36 3.04
CA LYS A 150 -5.47 3.24 3.97
C LYS A 150 -4.89 3.72 5.30
N THR A 151 -5.57 3.38 6.38
CA THR A 151 -5.11 3.64 7.76
C THR A 151 -4.86 2.31 8.46
N ASP A 152 -4.20 1.41 7.73
CA ASP A 152 -3.86 0.08 8.19
C ASP A 152 -2.43 0.14 8.70
N PHE A 153 -2.22 -0.18 9.98
CA PHE A 153 -0.92 -0.19 10.67
C PHE A 153 -0.06 -1.37 10.17
N TYR A 154 0.05 -1.50 8.86
CA TYR A 154 0.69 -2.59 8.15
C TYR A 154 2.21 -2.39 8.13
N LYS A 155 2.96 -3.44 8.46
CA LYS A 155 4.43 -3.41 8.60
C LYS A 155 5.18 -3.80 7.32
N GLY A 156 4.47 -4.14 6.24
CA GLY A 156 5.07 -4.87 5.13
C GLY A 156 5.75 -4.04 4.05
N GLY A 157 5.64 -2.70 4.07
CA GLY A 157 6.21 -1.80 3.04
C GLY A 157 5.83 -2.15 1.59
N LYS A 158 4.84 -3.02 1.40
CA LYS A 158 4.44 -3.60 0.12
C LYS A 158 2.95 -3.41 -0.06
N LEU A 159 2.55 -3.06 -1.27
CA LEU A 159 1.16 -2.95 -1.66
C LEU A 159 0.45 -4.30 -1.48
N LYS A 160 -0.64 -4.32 -0.69
CA LYS A 160 -1.43 -5.53 -0.54
C LYS A 160 -2.20 -5.85 -1.84
N PRO A 161 -2.30 -7.12 -2.27
CA PRO A 161 -3.03 -7.49 -3.48
C PRO A 161 -4.49 -6.99 -3.50
N GLU A 162 -5.17 -7.03 -2.35
CA GLU A 162 -6.55 -6.55 -2.23
C GLU A 162 -6.69 -5.04 -2.48
N TRP A 163 -5.68 -4.24 -2.10
CA TRP A 163 -5.68 -2.80 -2.35
C TRP A 163 -5.45 -2.51 -3.83
N SER A 164 -4.55 -3.27 -4.46
CA SER A 164 -4.35 -3.20 -5.91
C SER A 164 -5.65 -3.53 -6.66
N LEU A 165 -6.35 -4.60 -6.29
CA LEU A 165 -7.61 -4.98 -6.95
C LEU A 165 -8.70 -3.93 -6.73
N GLN A 166 -8.77 -3.34 -5.53
CA GLN A 166 -9.70 -2.27 -5.21
C GLN A 166 -9.46 -1.07 -6.14
N VAL A 167 -8.25 -0.54 -6.22
CA VAL A 167 -7.95 0.64 -7.06
C VAL A 167 -8.20 0.36 -8.55
N GLN A 168 -7.83 -0.82 -9.04
CA GLN A 168 -8.11 -1.21 -10.43
C GLN A 168 -9.62 -1.24 -10.73
N HIS A 169 -10.44 -1.67 -9.77
CA HIS A 169 -11.90 -1.60 -9.89
C HIS A 169 -12.41 -0.16 -9.89
N GLN A 170 -11.86 0.71 -9.03
CA GLN A 170 -12.22 2.13 -9.01
C GLN A 170 -11.87 2.80 -10.35
N MET A 171 -10.71 2.47 -10.93
CA MET A 171 -10.27 2.93 -12.27
C MET A 171 -11.27 2.54 -13.37
N ILE A 172 -11.76 1.28 -13.37
CA ILE A 172 -12.80 0.82 -14.29
C ILE A 172 -14.09 1.63 -14.11
N CYS A 173 -14.55 1.80 -12.86
CA CYS A 173 -15.80 2.49 -12.55
C CYS A 173 -15.78 3.97 -12.90
N ALA A 174 -14.65 4.65 -12.68
CA ALA A 174 -14.50 6.08 -12.95
C ALA A 174 -14.01 6.40 -14.37
N GLY A 175 -13.61 5.40 -15.16
CA GLY A 175 -13.05 5.62 -16.50
C GLY A 175 -11.70 6.34 -16.48
N VAL A 176 -10.88 6.07 -15.47
CA VAL A 176 -9.58 6.73 -15.24
C VAL A 176 -8.45 5.71 -15.28
N LYS A 177 -7.24 6.16 -15.61
CA LYS A 177 -6.09 5.27 -15.85
C LYS A 177 -5.09 5.23 -14.69
N HIS A 178 -5.21 6.15 -13.75
CA HIS A 178 -4.19 6.38 -12.73
C HIS A 178 -4.81 6.48 -11.35
N GLY A 179 -4.09 5.97 -10.36
CA GLY A 179 -4.47 6.07 -8.97
C GLY A 179 -3.29 5.86 -8.04
N ILE A 180 -3.43 6.27 -6.80
CA ILE A 180 -2.41 6.18 -5.77
C ILE A 180 -3.08 5.60 -4.53
N VAL A 181 -2.50 4.54 -3.98
CA VAL A 181 -2.83 4.12 -2.61
C VAL A 181 -1.93 4.90 -1.67
N VAL A 182 -2.54 5.65 -0.77
CA VAL A 182 -1.87 6.43 0.28
C VAL A 182 -2.15 5.73 1.60
N CYS A 183 -1.10 5.17 2.21
CA CYS A 183 -1.21 4.39 3.43
C CYS A 183 -0.51 5.11 4.59
N PHE A 184 -1.25 5.44 5.64
CA PHE A 184 -0.65 5.84 6.92
C PHE A 184 -0.25 4.59 7.70
N ALA A 185 1.05 4.31 7.71
CA ALA A 185 1.64 3.07 8.18
C ALA A 185 2.00 3.12 9.69
N SER A 186 2.38 1.97 10.25
CA SER A 186 2.62 1.83 11.70
C SER A 186 3.90 2.47 12.22
N ASP A 187 4.80 2.82 11.32
CA ASP A 187 6.00 3.62 11.60
C ASP A 187 5.68 5.12 11.76
N GLY A 188 4.42 5.52 11.56
CA GLY A 188 4.00 6.92 11.57
C GLY A 188 4.27 7.64 10.23
N ASP A 189 4.62 6.88 9.19
CA ASP A 189 4.96 7.40 7.87
C ASP A 189 3.81 7.23 6.85
N LEU A 190 3.90 7.96 5.73
CA LEU A 190 3.05 7.79 4.55
C LEU A 190 3.76 6.93 3.51
N HIS A 191 3.19 5.78 3.24
CA HIS A 191 3.64 4.90 2.16
C HIS A 191 2.73 5.11 0.96
N LEU A 192 3.33 5.37 -0.20
CA LEU A 192 2.64 5.75 -1.42
C LEU A 192 2.86 4.67 -2.48
N TYR A 193 1.77 4.23 -3.10
CA TYR A 193 1.81 3.21 -4.14
C TYR A 193 1.10 3.76 -5.38
N PRO A 194 1.82 4.49 -6.26
CA PRO A 194 1.27 4.91 -7.54
C PRO A 194 1.00 3.70 -8.41
N MET A 195 -0.09 3.76 -9.17
CA MET A 195 -0.59 2.65 -9.98
C MET A 195 -1.17 3.16 -11.30
N GLU A 196 -0.86 2.42 -12.36
CA GLU A 196 -1.52 2.53 -13.65
C GLU A 196 -2.52 1.39 -13.84
N ILE A 197 -3.52 1.64 -14.68
CA ILE A 197 -4.51 0.64 -15.03
C ILE A 197 -3.84 -0.58 -15.67
N ASN A 198 -4.20 -1.77 -15.19
CA ASN A 198 -3.70 -3.03 -15.70
C ASN A 198 -4.84 -3.80 -16.38
N GLU A 199 -4.86 -3.77 -17.72
CA GLU A 199 -5.95 -4.37 -18.49
C GLU A 199 -6.18 -5.86 -18.20
N LYS A 200 -5.12 -6.61 -17.88
CA LYS A 200 -5.24 -8.04 -17.55
C LYS A 200 -5.99 -8.22 -16.24
N ILE A 201 -5.65 -7.41 -15.23
CA ILE A 201 -6.35 -7.40 -13.93
C ILE A 201 -7.79 -6.92 -14.13
N CYS A 202 -8.02 -5.87 -14.91
CA CYS A 202 -9.36 -5.37 -15.21
C CYS A 202 -10.24 -6.44 -15.86
N LYS A 203 -9.71 -7.21 -16.82
CA LYS A 203 -10.43 -8.34 -17.44
C LYS A 203 -10.82 -9.41 -16.43
N VAL A 204 -9.92 -9.74 -15.48
CA VAL A 204 -10.22 -10.69 -14.40
C VAL A 204 -11.31 -10.15 -13.48
N ILE A 205 -11.22 -8.88 -13.08
CA ILE A 205 -12.22 -8.19 -12.25
C ILE A 205 -13.60 -8.25 -12.90
N MET A 206 -13.70 -7.85 -14.18
CA MET A 206 -14.98 -7.86 -14.91
C MET A 206 -15.55 -9.27 -15.04
N LYS A 207 -14.70 -10.26 -15.34
CA LYS A 207 -15.12 -11.67 -15.40
C LYS A 207 -15.68 -12.14 -14.06
N LYS A 208 -15.00 -11.84 -12.95
CA LYS A 208 -15.42 -12.26 -11.60
C LYS A 208 -16.70 -11.56 -11.15
N CYS A 209 -16.88 -10.29 -11.51
CA CYS A 209 -18.12 -9.58 -11.23
C CYS A 209 -19.30 -10.17 -12.02
N LYS A 210 -19.10 -10.50 -13.29
CA LYS A 210 -20.10 -11.19 -14.12
C LYS A 210 -20.47 -12.56 -13.55
N GLU A 211 -19.47 -13.41 -13.24
CA GLU A 211 -19.69 -14.71 -12.60
C GLU A 211 -20.48 -14.56 -11.30
N PHE A 212 -20.16 -13.57 -10.47
CA PHE A 212 -20.86 -13.30 -9.22
C PHE A 212 -22.35 -13.03 -9.44
N TRP A 213 -22.70 -12.17 -10.40
CA TRP A 213 -24.10 -11.84 -10.66
C TRP A 213 -24.86 -12.99 -11.31
N GLU A 214 -24.23 -13.76 -12.19
CA GLU A 214 -24.82 -15.00 -12.74
C GLU A 214 -25.17 -15.99 -11.61
N MET A 215 -24.28 -16.14 -10.62
CA MET A 215 -24.54 -16.99 -9.46
C MET A 215 -25.73 -16.50 -8.63
N ILE A 216 -25.84 -15.18 -8.41
CA ILE A 216 -26.98 -14.58 -7.69
C ILE A 216 -28.29 -14.76 -8.47
N GLU A 217 -28.27 -14.56 -9.78
CA GLU A 217 -29.45 -14.73 -10.66
C GLU A 217 -29.91 -16.19 -10.72
N ASP A 218 -28.97 -17.12 -10.79
CA ASP A 218 -29.25 -18.56 -10.83
C ASP A 218 -29.53 -19.17 -9.45
N GLY A 219 -29.35 -18.42 -8.36
CA GLY A 219 -29.46 -18.92 -6.98
C GLY A 219 -28.41 -19.99 -6.62
N LYS A 220 -27.29 -20.02 -7.34
CA LYS A 220 -26.21 -21.00 -7.16
C LYS A 220 -25.22 -20.53 -6.10
N ARG A 221 -24.75 -21.45 -5.26
CA ARG A 221 -23.68 -21.19 -4.28
C ARG A 221 -22.32 -21.42 -4.90
N TYR A 222 -21.31 -20.65 -4.47
CA TYR A 222 -19.93 -20.94 -4.84
C TYR A 222 -19.53 -22.35 -4.37
N PRO A 223 -18.64 -23.04 -5.11
CA PRO A 223 -18.01 -24.23 -4.57
C PRO A 223 -17.24 -23.89 -3.29
N PRO A 224 -17.05 -24.85 -2.37
CA PRO A 224 -16.24 -24.64 -1.19
C PRO A 224 -14.88 -24.03 -1.54
N ILE A 225 -14.42 -23.06 -0.76
CA ILE A 225 -13.05 -22.55 -0.88
C ILE A 225 -12.15 -23.74 -0.53
N SER A 226 -11.32 -24.19 -1.48
CA SER A 226 -10.38 -25.28 -1.22
C SER A 226 -9.43 -24.84 -0.10
N GLU A 227 -9.53 -25.46 1.08
CA GLU A 227 -8.61 -25.20 2.20
C GLU A 227 -7.16 -25.57 1.85
N THR A 228 -6.97 -26.39 0.81
CA THR A 228 -5.69 -26.65 0.15
C THR A 228 -5.29 -25.48 -0.76
N GLN A 229 -5.03 -24.31 -0.17
CA GLN A 229 -3.89 -23.56 -0.68
C GLN A 229 -2.67 -24.33 -0.26
N ASP A 230 -2.20 -25.20 -1.16
CA ASP A 230 -0.89 -25.78 -1.03
C ASP A 230 0.10 -24.62 -0.84
N THR A 231 0.54 -24.43 0.40
CA THR A 231 1.61 -23.50 0.77
C THR A 231 2.96 -24.04 0.30
N SER A 232 2.97 -25.20 -0.37
CA SER A 232 4.12 -25.64 -1.13
C SER A 232 4.54 -24.54 -2.10
N LEU A 233 5.85 -24.29 -2.10
CA LEU A 233 6.49 -23.42 -3.05
C LEU A 233 6.06 -23.86 -4.45
N ARG A 234 5.49 -22.94 -5.23
CA ARG A 234 5.26 -23.19 -6.65
C ARG A 234 6.63 -23.34 -7.31
N THR A 235 7.04 -24.58 -7.50
CA THR A 235 8.30 -24.92 -8.16
C THR A 235 8.02 -25.07 -9.65
N LYS A 236 8.83 -24.40 -10.46
CA LYS A 236 8.86 -24.61 -11.90
C LYS A 236 10.31 -24.65 -12.31
N THR A 237 10.74 -25.81 -12.80
CA THR A 237 12.02 -25.92 -13.51
C THR A 237 11.84 -25.25 -14.86
N LEU A 238 12.73 -24.30 -15.18
CA LEU A 238 12.76 -23.70 -16.50
C LEU A 238 13.16 -24.78 -17.51
N ASP A 239 12.26 -25.13 -18.42
CA ASP A 239 12.54 -25.97 -19.58
C ASP A 239 12.94 -25.10 -20.78
N GLU A 240 13.64 -25.69 -21.75
CA GLU A 240 14.20 -24.99 -22.94
C GLU A 240 13.13 -24.32 -23.83
N THR A 241 11.84 -24.55 -23.55
CA THR A 241 10.70 -24.03 -24.32
C THR A 241 10.25 -22.62 -23.89
N ILE A 242 10.68 -22.14 -22.72
CA ILE A 242 10.38 -20.80 -22.21
C ILE A 242 11.46 -19.83 -22.71
N LEU A 243 11.00 -18.79 -23.45
CA LEU A 243 11.77 -17.64 -23.97
C LEU A 243 13.23 -17.56 -23.47
N LYS A 244 14.17 -18.08 -24.26
CA LYS A 244 15.61 -18.17 -23.92
C LYS A 244 16.19 -16.91 -23.29
N LYS A 245 15.76 -15.73 -23.75
CA LYS A 245 16.18 -14.42 -23.25
C LYS A 245 15.77 -14.18 -21.79
N THR A 246 14.51 -14.49 -21.43
CA THR A 246 14.01 -14.33 -20.06
C THR A 246 14.72 -15.26 -19.07
N ASN A 247 15.12 -16.46 -19.51
CA ASN A 247 15.89 -17.39 -18.69
C ASN A 247 17.32 -16.87 -18.44
N GLN A 248 17.97 -16.30 -19.45
CA GLN A 248 19.29 -15.68 -19.32
C GLN A 248 19.26 -14.45 -18.38
N ASP A 249 18.25 -13.58 -18.52
CA ASP A 249 18.08 -12.42 -17.65
C ASP A 249 17.92 -12.83 -16.18
N MET A 250 17.15 -13.89 -15.90
CA MET A 250 16.96 -14.43 -14.54
C MET A 250 18.23 -15.05 -13.95
N VAL A 251 19.04 -15.72 -14.78
CA VAL A 251 20.35 -16.24 -14.35
C VAL A 251 21.27 -15.09 -13.97
N GLN A 252 21.42 -14.08 -14.84
CA GLN A 252 22.26 -12.92 -14.57
C GLN A 252 21.83 -12.18 -13.31
N MET A 253 20.53 -11.89 -13.15
CA MET A 253 20.02 -11.23 -11.94
C MET A 253 20.27 -12.03 -10.66
N SER A 254 20.24 -13.37 -10.76
CA SER A 254 20.52 -14.25 -9.61
C SER A 254 22.01 -14.23 -9.25
N GLU A 255 22.89 -14.23 -10.26
CA GLU A 255 24.33 -14.10 -10.07
C GLU A 255 24.70 -12.74 -9.47
N ASP A 256 24.17 -11.64 -10.03
CA ASP A 256 24.39 -10.29 -9.53
C ASP A 256 23.94 -10.15 -8.07
N TYR A 257 22.77 -10.70 -7.73
CA TYR A 257 22.27 -10.73 -6.35
C TYR A 257 23.20 -11.49 -5.40
N LEU A 258 23.71 -12.65 -5.82
CA LEU A 258 24.62 -13.44 -5.00
C LEU A 258 25.96 -12.73 -4.78
N VAL A 259 26.51 -12.11 -5.82
CA VAL A 259 27.72 -11.27 -5.72
C VAL A 259 27.50 -10.11 -4.76
N ALA A 260 26.42 -9.34 -4.96
CA ALA A 260 26.08 -8.21 -4.09
C ALA A 260 25.87 -8.65 -2.63
N SER A 261 25.23 -9.80 -2.38
CA SER A 261 25.03 -10.33 -1.03
C SER A 261 26.34 -10.79 -0.37
N VAL A 262 27.28 -11.33 -1.13
CA VAL A 262 28.63 -11.65 -0.63
C VAL A 262 29.39 -10.37 -0.28
N GLU A 263 29.34 -9.36 -1.14
CA GLU A 263 29.97 -8.06 -0.90
C GLU A 263 29.37 -7.35 0.31
N GLU A 264 28.04 -7.33 0.45
CA GLU A 264 27.35 -6.77 1.61
C GLU A 264 27.85 -7.42 2.91
N ARG A 265 27.92 -8.76 2.95
CA ARG A 265 28.45 -9.48 4.12
C ARG A 265 29.91 -9.15 4.40
N LYS A 266 30.74 -9.03 3.36
CA LYS A 266 32.15 -8.65 3.50
C LYS A 266 32.28 -7.25 4.09
N TRP A 267 31.60 -6.27 3.51
CA TRP A 267 31.63 -4.87 3.97
C TRP A 267 31.02 -4.71 5.35
N LYS A 268 29.97 -5.46 5.67
CA LYS A 268 29.40 -5.50 7.01
C LYS A 268 30.42 -6.02 8.03
N LYS A 269 31.09 -7.14 7.75
CA LYS A 269 32.14 -7.69 8.61
C LYS A 269 33.29 -6.71 8.80
N THR A 270 33.74 -6.06 7.72
CA THR A 270 34.79 -5.03 7.78
C THR A 270 34.36 -3.84 8.63
N LYS A 271 33.14 -3.33 8.42
CA LYS A 271 32.57 -2.22 9.21
C LYS A 271 32.46 -2.57 10.69
N ASP A 272 31.99 -3.76 11.02
CA ASP A 272 31.85 -4.22 12.40
C ASP A 272 33.23 -4.39 13.07
N GLY A 273 34.25 -4.86 12.33
CA GLY A 273 35.63 -4.92 12.80
C GLY A 273 36.21 -3.53 13.09
N ILE A 274 36.12 -2.60 12.14
CA ILE A 274 36.58 -1.21 12.34
C ILE A 274 35.86 -0.56 13.52
N LYS A 275 34.56 -0.81 13.68
CA LYS A 275 33.80 -0.33 14.84
C LYS A 275 34.38 -0.87 16.15
N GLN A 276 34.71 -2.17 16.22
CA GLN A 276 35.32 -2.76 17.41
C GLN A 276 36.67 -2.12 17.72
N ASP A 277 37.52 -1.96 16.72
CA ASP A 277 38.84 -1.33 16.88
C ASP A 277 38.71 0.12 17.40
N ILE A 278 37.73 0.89 16.90
CA ILE A 278 37.46 2.25 17.37
C ILE A 278 36.94 2.24 18.82
N VAL A 279 36.05 1.32 19.18
CA VAL A 279 35.55 1.21 20.56
C VAL A 279 36.67 0.85 21.52
N GLU A 280 37.52 -0.12 21.17
CA GLU A 280 38.69 -0.48 21.98
C GLU A 280 39.66 0.69 22.15
N LEU A 281 39.86 1.50 21.10
CA LEU A 281 40.68 2.70 21.18
C LEU A 281 40.07 3.76 22.11
N LEU A 282 38.75 3.98 22.07
CA LEU A 282 38.06 4.89 22.98
C LEU A 282 38.10 4.41 24.43
N ASP A 283 37.91 3.11 24.65
CA ASP A 283 37.98 2.46 25.97
C ASP A 283 39.40 2.58 26.56
N ASN A 284 40.44 2.34 25.75
CA ASN A 284 41.84 2.50 26.17
C ASN A 284 42.22 3.95 26.50
N LEU A 285 41.53 4.92 25.89
CA LEU A 285 41.71 6.34 26.16
C LEU A 285 40.79 6.85 27.28
N GLU A 286 39.92 6.00 27.83
CA GLU A 286 38.91 6.33 28.85
C GLU A 286 38.00 7.51 28.44
N ILE A 287 37.59 7.55 27.17
CA ILE A 287 36.74 8.63 26.63
C ILE A 287 35.49 8.08 25.92
N ASP A 288 34.34 8.70 26.20
CA ASP A 288 33.07 8.37 25.56
C ASP A 288 32.86 9.06 24.21
N VAL A 289 33.53 10.21 24.02
CA VAL A 289 33.42 11.07 22.84
C VAL A 289 34.80 11.55 22.40
N LEU A 290 35.16 11.25 21.16
CA LEU A 290 36.37 11.75 20.51
C LEU A 290 35.97 12.73 19.40
N THR A 291 36.54 13.94 19.44
CA THR A 291 36.39 14.91 18.35
C THR A 291 37.74 15.10 17.68
N ILE A 292 37.82 14.74 16.40
CA ILE A 292 38.95 15.04 15.52
C ILE A 292 38.57 16.34 14.81
N PRO A 293 39.30 17.45 15.07
CA PRO A 293 39.02 18.74 14.44
C PRO A 293 38.88 18.62 12.92
N ASP A 294 37.87 19.30 12.37
CA ASP A 294 37.58 19.45 10.95
C ASP A 294 37.37 18.11 10.19
N GLN A 295 37.10 17.03 10.93
CA GLN A 295 36.96 15.68 10.35
C GLN A 295 35.77 14.93 10.93
N TYR A 296 35.86 14.48 12.19
CA TYR A 296 34.89 13.52 12.73
C TYR A 296 34.60 13.74 14.22
N GLN A 297 33.34 13.51 14.59
CA GLN A 297 32.94 13.28 15.96
C GLN A 297 32.50 11.82 16.12
N ILE A 298 33.18 11.10 17.01
CA ILE A 298 32.93 9.70 17.34
C ILE A 298 32.34 9.64 18.74
N LYS A 299 31.25 8.89 18.91
CA LYS A 299 30.58 8.67 20.20
C LYS A 299 30.34 7.18 20.42
N SER A 300 30.78 6.66 21.57
CA SER A 300 30.50 5.31 22.06
C SER A 300 30.01 5.43 23.50
N VAL A 301 28.73 5.13 23.76
CA VAL A 301 28.14 5.27 25.10
C VAL A 301 27.24 4.08 25.40
N THR A 302 27.38 3.54 26.62
CA THR A 302 26.44 2.56 27.19
C THR A 302 25.48 3.29 28.11
N THR A 303 24.18 3.25 27.82
CA THR A 303 23.14 3.82 28.69
C THR A 303 22.20 2.74 29.20
N GLU A 304 21.82 2.82 30.47
CA GLU A 304 20.74 1.99 31.01
C GLU A 304 19.39 2.57 30.60
N VAL A 305 18.59 1.77 29.89
CA VAL A 305 17.24 2.15 29.50
C VAL A 305 16.21 1.18 30.09
N PRO A 306 15.06 1.67 30.57
CA PRO A 306 14.02 0.80 31.10
C PRO A 306 13.43 -0.07 29.97
N LYS A 307 13.28 -1.36 30.25
CA LYS A 307 12.72 -2.34 29.32
C LYS A 307 11.23 -2.08 29.09
N LYS A 308 10.89 -1.43 27.97
CA LYS A 308 9.50 -1.13 27.60
C LYS A 308 8.84 -2.33 26.90
N LYS A 309 7.88 -2.97 27.59
CA LYS A 309 6.86 -3.83 26.97
C LYS A 309 5.49 -3.40 27.48
N MET A 310 4.83 -2.47 26.78
CA MET A 310 3.47 -1.92 27.03
C MET A 310 3.11 -1.43 28.46
N VAL A 311 3.94 -1.70 29.48
CA VAL A 311 3.94 -1.18 30.84
C VAL A 311 5.41 -1.19 31.29
N GLU A 312 5.84 -0.22 32.11
CA GLU A 312 7.19 -0.22 32.69
C GLU A 312 7.37 -1.43 33.61
N THR A 313 8.36 -2.28 33.30
CA THR A 313 8.58 -3.55 34.01
C THR A 313 9.61 -3.44 35.14
N GLY A 314 10.13 -2.25 35.44
CA GLY A 314 11.15 -2.02 36.47
C GLY A 314 12.54 -2.63 36.16
N HIS A 315 12.68 -3.36 35.05
CA HIS A 315 13.95 -3.94 34.61
C HIS A 315 14.70 -2.96 33.69
N MET A 316 15.91 -2.59 34.08
CA MET A 316 16.84 -1.85 33.21
C MET A 316 17.49 -2.79 32.20
N THR A 317 17.84 -2.28 31.02
CA THR A 317 18.62 -2.99 30.00
C THR A 317 19.68 -2.05 29.47
N GLU A 318 20.90 -2.54 29.36
CA GLU A 318 22.00 -1.78 28.77
C GLU A 318 21.78 -1.61 27.27
N ARG A 319 21.93 -0.37 26.79
CA ARG A 319 21.88 -0.02 25.38
C ARG A 319 23.19 0.63 24.99
N HIS A 320 23.94 -0.06 24.14
CA HIS A 320 25.12 0.50 23.50
C HIS A 320 24.71 1.39 22.31
N SER A 321 25.27 2.59 22.25
CA SER A 321 25.10 3.53 21.14
C SER A 321 26.46 3.91 20.58
N PHE A 322 26.66 3.67 19.28
CA PHE A 322 27.87 4.05 18.55
C PHE A 322 27.51 4.92 17.35
N THR A 323 28.20 6.05 17.19
CA THR A 323 27.96 7.00 16.09
C THR A 323 29.28 7.62 15.61
N ILE A 324 29.44 7.76 14.30
CA ILE A 324 30.49 8.59 13.67
C ILE A 324 29.77 9.64 12.83
N LYS A 325 30.09 10.91 13.02
CA LYS A 325 29.57 12.04 12.24
C LYS A 325 30.74 12.80 11.63
N GLU A 326 30.62 13.16 10.37
CA GLU A 326 31.54 14.08 9.71
C GLU A 326 31.24 15.51 10.17
N ILE A 327 32.29 16.28 10.51
CA ILE A 327 32.19 17.69 10.85
C ILE A 327 32.53 18.45 9.56
N LYS A 328 31.54 19.12 8.96
CA LYS A 328 31.76 20.02 7.84
C LYS A 328 32.04 21.41 8.39
N ASP A 329 33.15 22.01 7.98
CA ASP A 329 33.35 23.46 8.11
C ASP A 329 32.33 24.16 7.20
N GLU A 330 31.62 25.15 7.76
CA GLU A 330 30.86 26.15 6.98
C GLU A 330 31.79 27.17 6.33
#